data_AF-A0A9D3AKP4-F1
#
_entry.id   AF-A0A9D3AKP4-F1
#
_cell.length_a   1.000
_cell.length_b   1.000
_cell.length_c   1.000
_cell.angle_alpha   90.00
_cell.angle_beta   90.00
_cell.angle_gamma   90.00
#
_symmetry.space_group_name_H-M   'P 1'
#
loop_
_entity.id
_entity.type
_entity.pdbx_description
1 polymer ?
#
loop_
_entity_poly.entity_id
_entity_poly.type
_entity_poly.pdbx_seq_one_letter_code
_entity_poly.pdbx_strand_id
1 'polypeptide(L)'
;MSVRKGTLSSVYLSILKEAGEASGNDTIVVTSTARTPYDQARIMFENLERTGVPYQQSQYRQPGREVIAAYKDLSDKKKNKGEIVFAMEQKIKYLGPENVSKHCSDKGNVADVAKSTLSYPQEFLRALRPKVAQVLDENGCFHVVFF
;
A
#
# COMPACT_ATOMS: atom_id res chain seq x y z
N MET A 1 -4.46 -18.60 -13.84
CA MET A 1 -4.22 -17.29 -13.18
C MET A 1 -2.94 -17.31 -12.34
N SER A 2 -2.04 -16.33 -12.51
CA SER A 2 -0.77 -16.21 -11.75
C SER A 2 -0.71 -14.90 -10.96
N VAL A 3 -0.42 -14.96 -9.65
CA VAL A 3 -0.17 -13.80 -8.80
C VAL A 3 1.34 -13.72 -8.49
N ARG A 4 1.99 -12.59 -8.76
CA ARG A 4 3.41 -12.37 -8.42
C ARG A 4 3.53 -11.81 -7.00
N LYS A 5 4.47 -12.36 -6.23
CA LYS A 5 4.44 -12.44 -4.76
C LYS A 5 5.29 -11.34 -4.09
N GLY A 6 4.63 -10.44 -3.36
CA GLY A 6 5.00 -10.15 -1.95
C GLY A 6 4.21 -11.11 -1.05
N THR A 7 4.62 -11.34 0.19
CA THR A 7 4.18 -12.44 1.11
C THR A 7 2.69 -12.42 1.47
N LEU A 8 1.81 -12.58 0.49
CA LEU A 8 0.38 -12.73 0.67
C LEU A 8 0.07 -14.22 0.93
N SER A 9 -0.75 -14.51 1.95
CA SER A 9 -1.10 -15.88 2.33
C SER A 9 -1.80 -16.62 1.18
N SER A 10 -1.69 -17.95 1.14
CA SER A 10 -2.39 -18.77 0.14
C SER A 10 -3.91 -18.58 0.18
N VAL A 11 -4.47 -18.30 1.36
CA VAL A 11 -5.90 -18.02 1.57
C VAL A 11 -6.30 -16.71 0.89
N TYR A 12 -5.53 -15.65 1.05
CA TYR A 12 -5.83 -14.37 0.40
C TYR A 12 -5.63 -14.44 -1.11
N LEU A 13 -4.66 -15.25 -1.57
CA LEU A 13 -4.48 -15.55 -2.98
C LEU A 13 -5.67 -16.32 -3.58
N SER A 14 -6.29 -17.25 -2.86
CA SER A 14 -7.46 -17.97 -3.36
C SER A 14 -8.67 -17.04 -3.48
N ILE A 15 -8.88 -16.13 -2.52
CA ILE A 15 -9.93 -15.11 -2.60
C ILE A 15 -9.79 -14.26 -3.87
N LEU A 16 -8.57 -13.78 -4.16
CA LEU A 16 -8.31 -13.00 -5.38
C LEU A 16 -8.54 -13.83 -6.64
N LYS A 17 -8.18 -15.12 -6.63
CA LYS A 17 -8.42 -16.05 -7.75
C LYS A 17 -9.88 -16.25 -8.06
N GLU A 18 -10.66 -16.59 -7.03
CA GLU A 18 -12.10 -16.78 -7.17
C GLU A 18 -12.79 -15.51 -7.67
N ALA A 19 -12.38 -14.33 -7.17
CA ALA A 19 -12.91 -13.06 -7.65
C ALA A 19 -12.53 -12.80 -9.11
N GLY A 20 -11.30 -13.12 -9.52
CA GLY A 20 -10.84 -13.02 -10.90
C GLY A 20 -11.65 -13.90 -11.85
N GLU A 21 -11.77 -15.18 -11.52
CA GLU A 21 -12.54 -16.16 -12.30
C GLU A 21 -14.01 -15.78 -12.42
N ALA A 22 -14.66 -15.40 -11.30
CA ALA A 22 -16.07 -15.00 -11.28
C ALA A 22 -16.36 -13.71 -12.06
N SER A 23 -15.33 -12.91 -12.36
CA SER A 23 -15.45 -11.63 -13.07
C SER A 23 -14.85 -11.64 -14.48
N GLY A 24 -14.35 -12.78 -14.95
CA GLY A 24 -13.69 -12.89 -16.26
C GLY A 24 -12.34 -12.17 -16.35
N ASN A 25 -11.65 -11.97 -15.22
CA ASN A 25 -10.31 -11.38 -15.17
C ASN A 25 -9.24 -12.48 -15.04
N ASP A 26 -8.64 -12.86 -16.17
CA ASP A 26 -7.63 -13.95 -16.22
C ASP A 26 -6.28 -13.58 -15.59
N THR A 27 -6.00 -12.28 -15.51
CA THR A 27 -4.77 -11.71 -14.95
C THR A 27 -5.11 -10.73 -13.84
N ILE A 28 -4.47 -10.94 -12.68
CA ILE A 28 -4.53 -10.04 -11.54
C ILE A 28 -3.10 -9.75 -11.11
N VAL A 29 -2.72 -8.48 -11.12
CA VAL A 29 -1.40 -8.05 -10.66
C VAL A 29 -1.52 -7.41 -9.28
N VAL A 30 -0.93 -8.07 -8.28
CA VAL A 30 -0.72 -7.49 -6.95
C VAL A 30 0.56 -6.65 -6.99
N THR A 31 0.42 -5.34 -6.79
CA THR A 31 1.54 -4.39 -6.87
C THR A 31 2.19 -4.15 -5.51
N SER A 32 1.46 -4.39 -4.43
CA SER A 32 2.01 -4.27 -3.08
C SER A 32 1.26 -5.15 -2.08
N THR A 33 1.96 -5.54 -1.02
CA THR A 33 1.43 -6.32 0.11
C THR A 33 1.89 -5.68 1.41
N ALA A 34 1.71 -6.36 2.54
CA ALA A 34 2.25 -5.96 3.83
C ALA A 34 3.74 -5.59 3.77
N ARG A 35 4.11 -4.58 4.57
CA ARG A 35 5.40 -3.89 4.59
C ARG A 35 5.93 -3.81 6.00
N THR A 36 7.25 -3.84 6.11
CA THR A 36 7.93 -3.41 7.33
C THR A 36 7.87 -1.88 7.46
N PRO A 37 8.07 -1.31 8.67
CA PRO A 37 8.23 0.13 8.84
C PRO A 37 9.33 0.73 7.94
N TYR A 38 10.43 -0.02 7.73
CA TYR A 38 11.51 0.39 6.84
C TYR A 38 11.06 0.46 5.38
N ASP A 39 10.37 -0.57 4.88
CA ASP A 39 9.86 -0.58 3.50
C ASP A 39 8.87 0.56 3.27
N GLN A 40 8.01 0.84 4.26
CA GLN A 40 7.09 1.96 4.19
C GLN A 40 7.81 3.31 4.18
N ALA A 41 8.85 3.49 5.00
CA ALA A 41 9.68 4.70 4.97
C ALA A 41 10.32 4.90 3.59
N ARG A 42 10.89 3.83 3.01
CA ARG A 42 11.51 3.86 1.67
C ARG A 42 10.50 4.23 0.59
N ILE A 43 9.30 3.62 0.60
CA ILE A 43 8.24 3.91 -0.37
C ILE A 43 7.71 5.34 -0.22
N MET A 44 7.54 5.82 1.02
CA MET A 44 7.13 7.20 1.27
C MET A 44 8.18 8.18 0.73
N PHE A 45 9.47 7.92 0.96
CA PHE A 45 10.57 8.70 0.41
C PHE A 45 10.52 8.74 -1.13
N GLU A 46 10.44 7.58 -1.78
CA GLU A 46 10.39 7.49 -3.26
C GLU A 46 9.17 8.21 -3.84
N ASN A 47 8.02 8.14 -3.16
CA ASN A 47 6.82 8.86 -3.57
C ASN A 47 6.97 10.38 -3.40
N LEU A 48 7.61 10.83 -2.32
CA LEU A 48 7.91 12.25 -2.09
C LEU A 48 8.85 12.81 -3.15
N GLU A 49 9.91 12.08 -3.51
CA GLU A 49 10.82 12.45 -4.62
C GLU A 49 10.08 12.51 -5.96
N ARG A 50 9.17 11.56 -6.21
CA ARG A 50 8.49 11.45 -7.50
C ARG A 50 7.34 12.44 -7.69
N THR A 51 6.63 12.81 -6.63
CA THR A 51 5.36 13.56 -6.72
C THR A 51 5.33 14.84 -5.89
N GLY A 52 6.34 15.06 -5.04
CA GLY A 52 6.46 16.24 -4.21
C GLY A 52 5.67 16.19 -2.89
N VAL A 53 6.12 17.02 -1.95
CA VAL A 53 5.53 17.14 -0.59
C VAL A 53 4.05 17.53 -0.61
N PRO A 54 3.59 18.55 -1.35
CA PRO A 54 2.19 18.97 -1.30
C PRO A 54 1.22 17.85 -1.71
N TYR A 55 1.56 17.13 -2.77
CA TYR A 55 0.75 16.01 -3.23
C TYR A 55 0.70 14.91 -2.16
N GLN A 56 1.84 14.47 -1.62
CA GLN A 56 1.85 13.41 -0.61
C GLN A 56 1.12 13.82 0.69
N GLN A 57 1.18 15.09 1.10
CA GLN A 57 0.42 15.56 2.26
C GLN A 57 -1.10 15.45 2.07
N SER A 58 -1.59 15.58 0.83
CA SER A 58 -3.02 15.37 0.52
C SER A 58 -3.45 13.91 0.62
N GLN A 59 -2.53 12.96 0.43
CA GLN A 59 -2.80 11.52 0.42
C GLN A 59 -2.78 10.90 1.82
N TYR A 60 -2.02 11.47 2.74
CA TYR A 60 -1.85 10.93 4.09
C TYR A 60 -2.73 11.64 5.13
N ARG A 61 -3.23 10.85 6.08
CA ARG A 61 -3.78 11.34 7.35
C ARG A 61 -2.65 11.86 8.24
N GLN A 62 -3.03 12.40 9.40
CA GLN A 62 -2.11 13.10 10.31
C GLN A 62 -0.82 12.32 10.65
N PRO A 63 -0.86 11.01 11.00
CA PRO A 63 0.38 10.28 11.31
C PRO A 63 1.34 10.22 10.12
N GLY A 64 0.84 9.97 8.91
CA GLY A 64 1.68 10.00 7.70
C GLY A 64 2.21 11.39 7.38
N ARG A 65 1.43 12.45 7.63
CA ARG A 65 1.90 13.84 7.46
C ARG A 65 3.05 14.19 8.41
N GLU A 66 3.09 13.62 9.61
CA GLU A 66 4.23 13.81 10.51
C GLU A 66 5.51 13.12 10.02
N VAL A 67 5.39 11.97 9.36
CA VAL A 67 6.54 11.32 8.69
C VAL A 67 7.03 12.17 7.52
N ILE A 68 6.11 12.75 6.74
CA ILE A 68 6.45 13.70 5.67
C ILE A 68 7.14 14.97 6.22
N ALA A 69 6.74 15.44 7.39
CA ALA A 69 7.40 16.57 8.05
C ALA A 69 8.85 16.23 8.43
N ALA A 70 9.12 15.01 8.91
CA ALA A 70 10.49 14.53 9.17
C ALA A 70 11.33 14.48 7.90
N TYR A 71 10.77 14.02 6.78
CA TYR A 71 11.41 14.12 5.46
C TYR A 71 11.77 15.57 5.13
N LYS A 72 10.80 16.49 5.22
CA LYS A 72 11.01 17.89 4.85
C LYS A 72 12.14 18.54 5.66
N ASP A 73 12.11 18.39 6.98
CA ASP A 73 13.14 18.97 7.87
C ASP A 73 14.54 18.47 7.54
N LEU A 74 14.70 17.18 7.27
CA LEU A 74 16.00 16.58 6.97
C LEU A 74 16.47 16.89 5.53
N SER A 75 15.55 16.97 4.56
CA SER A 75 15.85 17.42 3.21
C SER A 75 16.31 18.89 3.19
N ASP A 76 15.66 19.77 3.96
CA ASP A 76 16.06 21.18 4.11
C ASP A 76 17.49 21.29 4.71
N LYS A 77 17.87 20.33 5.56
CA LYS A 77 19.23 20.18 6.13
C LYS A 77 20.20 19.44 5.21
N LYS A 78 19.80 19.09 3.98
CA LYS A 78 20.61 18.36 2.97
C LYS A 78 21.16 17.04 3.49
N LYS A 79 20.41 16.35 4.35
CA LYS A 79 20.76 14.99 4.80
C LYS A 79 20.68 14.00 3.65
N ASN A 80 21.45 12.92 3.74
CA ASN A 80 21.45 11.92 2.69
C ASN A 80 20.22 10.99 2.79
N LYS A 81 19.89 10.28 1.70
CA LYS A 81 18.73 9.36 1.62
C LYS A 81 18.66 8.37 2.79
N GLY A 82 19.80 7.79 3.18
CA GLY A 82 19.85 6.81 4.27
C GLY A 82 19.45 7.41 5.62
N GLU A 83 19.96 8.60 5.94
CA GLU A 83 19.60 9.34 7.17
C GLU A 83 18.11 9.69 7.18
N ILE A 84 17.57 10.16 6.04
CA ILE A 84 16.17 10.54 5.92
C ILE A 84 15.26 9.31 6.09
N VAL A 85 15.51 8.23 5.35
CA VAL A 85 14.70 7.00 5.43
C VAL A 85 14.75 6.40 6.83
N PHE A 86 15.91 6.39 7.49
CA PHE A 86 16.03 5.92 8.86
C PHE A 86 15.19 6.77 9.83
N ALA A 87 15.26 8.10 9.75
CA ALA A 87 14.47 8.97 10.60
C ALA A 87 12.95 8.81 10.34
N MET A 88 12.55 8.64 9.08
CA MET A 88 11.17 8.33 8.71
C MET A 88 10.72 6.99 9.31
N GLU A 89 11.55 5.96 9.25
CA GLU A 89 11.27 4.66 9.87
C GLU A 89 11.07 4.78 11.38
N GLN A 90 11.96 5.49 12.09
CA GLN A 90 11.82 5.70 13.53
C GLN A 90 10.53 6.45 13.86
N LYS A 91 10.17 7.45 13.05
CA LYS A 91 8.92 8.19 13.19
C LYS A 91 7.69 7.29 12.96
N ILE A 92 7.74 6.38 11.98
CA ILE A 92 6.68 5.38 11.74
C ILE A 92 6.52 4.46 12.95
N LYS A 93 7.63 3.92 13.49
CA LYS A 93 7.59 3.07 14.69
C LYS A 93 7.00 3.81 15.89
N TYR A 94 7.39 5.06 16.09
CA TYR A 94 6.91 5.90 17.19
C TYR A 94 5.39 6.18 17.09
N LEU A 95 4.87 6.42 15.89
CA LEU A 95 3.46 6.77 15.67
C LEU A 95 2.51 5.56 15.64
N GLY A 96 3.04 4.33 15.66
CA GLY A 96 2.29 3.12 15.34
C GLY A 96 2.25 2.91 13.82
N PRO A 97 2.94 1.89 13.27
CA PRO A 97 3.04 1.68 11.84
C PRO A 97 1.68 1.59 11.13
N GLU A 98 0.70 0.93 11.74
CA GLU A 98 -0.67 0.76 11.27
C GLU A 98 -1.48 2.07 11.22
N ASN A 99 -1.07 3.08 11.99
CA ASN A 99 -1.66 4.43 11.94
C ASN A 99 -1.11 5.25 10.77
N VAL A 100 0.10 4.93 10.30
CA VAL A 100 0.71 5.57 9.13
C VAL A 100 0.25 4.90 7.84
N SER A 101 0.20 3.56 7.81
CA SER A 101 -0.22 2.80 6.63
C SER A 101 -0.82 1.46 7.01
N LYS A 102 -1.93 1.08 6.34
CA LYS A 102 -2.53 -0.25 6.48
C LYS A 102 -1.60 -1.38 6.05
N HIS A 103 -0.71 -1.11 5.11
CA HIS A 103 0.33 -2.05 4.71
C HIS A 103 1.32 -2.36 5.82
N CYS A 104 1.45 -1.52 6.85
CA CYS A 104 2.32 -1.77 8.00
C CYS A 104 1.61 -2.46 9.17
N SER A 105 0.42 -3.02 8.97
CA SER A 105 -0.25 -3.77 10.03
C SER A 105 0.37 -5.15 10.22
N ASP A 106 0.44 -5.61 11.47
CA ASP A 106 0.97 -6.93 11.85
C ASP A 106 0.14 -8.10 11.31
N LYS A 107 -1.07 -7.84 10.80
CA LYS A 107 -1.98 -8.86 10.27
C LYS A 107 -1.53 -9.44 8.93
N GLY A 108 -0.67 -8.75 8.18
CA GLY A 108 -0.23 -9.23 6.87
C GLY A 108 -1.36 -9.37 5.84
N ASN A 109 -2.51 -8.76 6.09
CA ASN A 109 -3.78 -9.02 5.41
C ASN A 109 -4.15 -7.92 4.41
N VAL A 110 -3.17 -7.30 3.77
CA VAL A 110 -3.37 -6.18 2.86
C VAL A 110 -2.69 -6.42 1.53
N ALA A 111 -3.37 -6.09 0.43
CA ALA A 111 -2.83 -6.14 -0.92
C ALA A 111 -3.39 -5.00 -1.78
N ASP A 112 -2.54 -4.43 -2.65
CA ASP A 112 -2.99 -3.53 -3.72
C ASP A 112 -3.08 -4.31 -5.04
N VAL A 113 -4.25 -4.28 -5.69
CA VAL A 113 -4.47 -4.88 -7.01
C VAL A 113 -4.49 -3.78 -8.07
N ALA A 114 -3.65 -3.89 -9.11
CA ALA A 114 -3.60 -2.91 -10.19
C ALA A 114 -4.87 -2.95 -11.06
N LYS A 115 -5.63 -1.85 -11.09
CA LYS A 115 -6.84 -1.75 -11.92
C LYS A 115 -6.54 -1.81 -13.41
N SER A 116 -5.38 -1.29 -13.83
CA SER A 116 -4.93 -1.28 -15.23
C SER A 116 -4.70 -2.68 -15.82
N THR A 117 -4.62 -3.71 -14.97
CA THR A 117 -4.43 -5.10 -15.40
C THR A 117 -5.72 -5.92 -15.46
N LEU A 118 -6.83 -5.33 -15.00
CA LEU A 118 -8.14 -5.98 -14.98
C LEU A 118 -8.92 -5.60 -16.25
N SER A 119 -9.36 -6.59 -17.02
CA SER A 119 -10.26 -6.41 -18.16
C SER A 119 -11.65 -5.91 -17.72
N TYR A 120 -12.12 -6.37 -16.56
CA TYR A 120 -13.42 -6.00 -15.98
C TYR A 120 -13.29 -5.55 -14.51
N PRO A 121 -12.77 -4.34 -14.24
CA PRO A 121 -12.45 -3.90 -12.88
C PRO A 121 -13.68 -3.82 -11.95
N GLN A 122 -14.83 -3.41 -12.45
CA GLN A 122 -16.05 -3.28 -11.64
C GLN A 122 -16.68 -4.63 -11.30
N GLU A 123 -16.65 -5.57 -12.24
CA GLU A 123 -17.10 -6.95 -12.00
C GLU A 123 -16.20 -7.64 -10.98
N PHE A 124 -14.88 -7.42 -11.07
CA PHE A 124 -13.91 -7.88 -10.08
C PHE A 124 -14.23 -7.33 -8.69
N LEU A 125 -14.47 -6.02 -8.59
CA LEU A 125 -14.83 -5.37 -7.33
C LEU A 125 -16.13 -5.93 -6.73
N ARG A 126 -17.14 -6.19 -7.56
CA ARG A 126 -18.42 -6.80 -7.14
C ARG A 126 -18.22 -8.21 -6.60
N ALA A 127 -17.39 -9.01 -7.26
CA ALA A 127 -17.06 -10.38 -6.83
C ALA A 127 -16.19 -10.42 -5.56
N LEU A 128 -15.30 -9.44 -5.39
CA LEU A 128 -14.34 -9.39 -4.29
C LEU A 128 -14.95 -8.89 -2.97
N ARG A 129 -15.76 -7.82 -3.03
CA ARG A 129 -16.33 -7.15 -1.83
C ARG A 129 -16.92 -8.08 -0.76
N PRO A 130 -17.72 -9.12 -1.08
CA PRO A 130 -18.29 -9.99 -0.04
C PRO A 130 -17.28 -10.93 0.62
N LYS A 131 -16.07 -11.07 0.07
CA LYS A 131 -15.04 -12.02 0.52
C LYS A 131 -13.93 -11.39 1.36
N VAL A 132 -13.98 -10.09 1.60
CA VAL A 132 -12.91 -9.32 2.26
C VAL A 132 -13.48 -8.33 3.27
N ALA A 133 -12.65 -7.87 4.21
CA ALA A 133 -13.08 -6.94 5.24
C ALA A 133 -13.31 -5.52 4.69
N GLN A 134 -12.48 -5.08 3.74
CA GLN A 134 -12.59 -3.75 3.14
C GLN A 134 -11.95 -3.73 1.74
N VAL A 135 -12.49 -2.91 0.84
CA VAL A 135 -11.83 -2.51 -0.40
C VAL A 135 -11.95 -1.00 -0.57
N LEU A 136 -10.83 -0.32 -0.79
CA LEU A 136 -10.80 1.09 -1.22
C LEU A 136 -10.42 1.15 -2.70
N ASP A 137 -11.09 1.99 -3.47
CA ASP A 137 -10.74 2.30 -4.86
C ASP A 137 -9.98 3.63 -4.89
N GLU A 138 -8.65 3.54 -4.97
CA GLU A 138 -7.77 4.70 -4.85
C GLU A 138 -6.50 4.53 -5.67
N ASN A 139 -5.93 5.63 -6.17
CA ASN A 139 -4.59 5.64 -6.78
C ASN A 139 -4.34 4.60 -7.90
N GLY A 140 -5.39 4.25 -8.64
CA GLY A 140 -5.30 3.26 -9.74
C GLY A 140 -5.19 1.81 -9.26
N CYS A 141 -5.38 1.54 -7.98
CA CYS A 141 -5.47 0.20 -7.41
C CYS A 141 -6.78 -0.01 -6.64
N PHE A 142 -7.12 -1.28 -6.43
CA PHE A 142 -8.00 -1.67 -5.35
C PHE A 142 -7.13 -2.02 -4.14
N HIS A 143 -7.24 -1.23 -3.07
CA HIS A 143 -6.61 -1.50 -1.78
C HIS A 143 -7.49 -2.45 -0.99
N VAL A 144 -7.05 -3.70 -0.87
CA VAL A 144 -7.83 -4.81 -0.31
C VAL A 144 -7.32 -5.13 1.09
N VAL A 145 -8.23 -5.17 2.07
CA VAL A 145 -7.97 -5.67 3.42
C VAL A 145 -8.76 -6.95 3.62
N PHE A 146 -8.07 -8.06 3.80
CA PHE A 146 -8.68 -9.37 4.05
C PHE A 146 -9.09 -9.53 5.53
N PHE A 147 -9.90 -10.53 5.86
CA PHE A 147 -10.26 -10.85 7.25
C PHE A 147 -9.05 -11.35 8.06
#